data_AF-A0A524F008-F1
#
_entry.id   AF-A0A524F008-F1
#
_cell.length_a   1.000
_cell.length_b   1.000
_cell.length_c   1.000
_cell.angle_alpha   90.00
_cell.angle_beta   90.00
_cell.angle_gamma   90.00
#
_symmetry.space_group_name_H-M   'P 1'
#
loop_
_entity.id
_entity.type
_entity.pdbx_description
1 polymer ?
#
loop_
_entity_poly.entity_id
_entity_poly.type
_entity_poly.pdbx_seq_one_letter_code
_entity_poly.pdbx_strand_id
1 'polypeptide(L)' 'MNRKNLLPEVKDGFSFSCQQCGRCCSGTGEGFVFLYNNELIKIAKRLRISVQECVTRYVDIINSEY' A
#
# COMPACT_ATOMS: atom_id res chain seq x y z
N MET A 1 -10.40 -5.46 19.43
CA MET A 1 -11.12 -4.24 18.96
C MET A 1 -12.37 -4.66 18.19
N ASN A 2 -13.51 -4.02 18.48
CA ASN A 2 -14.85 -4.40 18.02
C ASN A 2 -15.16 -3.65 16.71
N ARG A 3 -15.32 -4.37 15.58
CA ARG A 3 -15.45 -3.83 14.21
C ARG A 3 -16.78 -3.11 13.92
N LYS A 4 -17.63 -2.90 14.92
CA LYS A 4 -19.04 -2.50 14.72
C LYS A 4 -19.31 -0.99 14.66
N ASN A 5 -18.30 -0.13 14.80
CA ASN A 5 -18.51 1.34 14.87
C ASN A 5 -17.81 2.17 13.77
N LEU A 6 -17.30 1.55 12.69
CA LEU A 6 -16.50 2.27 11.69
C LEU A 6 -17.31 2.80 10.50
N LEU A 7 -18.51 3.35 10.72
CA LEU A 7 -19.36 4.17 9.80
C LEU A 7 -20.81 3.61 9.71
N PRO A 8 -21.80 4.29 10.31
CA PRO A 8 -23.21 3.91 10.22
C PRO A 8 -23.85 4.14 8.82
N GLU A 9 -23.17 4.83 7.89
CA GLU A 9 -23.79 5.33 6.65
C GLU A 9 -22.93 5.14 5.38
N VAL A 10 -22.22 4.01 5.21
CA VAL A 10 -21.68 3.66 3.87
C VAL A 10 -22.84 3.10 3.03
N LYS A 11 -23.77 3.98 2.64
CA LYS A 11 -25.02 3.61 1.95
C LYS A 11 -24.80 3.11 0.52
N ASP A 12 -23.68 3.50 -0.08
CA ASP A 12 -23.13 2.98 -1.32
C ASP A 12 -21.66 2.68 -1.04
N GLY A 13 -21.18 1.47 -1.33
CA GLY A 13 -19.86 0.98 -0.92
C GLY A 13 -18.73 2.02 -1.06
N PHE A 14 -17.80 2.02 -0.10
CA PHE A 14 -16.68 2.97 -0.08
C PHE A 14 -15.80 2.79 -1.33
N SER A 15 -15.81 3.78 -2.24
CA SER A 15 -14.87 3.82 -3.36
C SER A 15 -13.59 4.54 -2.93
N PHE A 16 -12.49 3.80 -2.90
CA PHE A 16 -11.16 4.38 -2.70
C PHE A 16 -10.46 4.59 -4.04
N SER A 17 -9.92 5.80 -4.25
CA SER A 17 -8.99 6.09 -5.36
C SER A 17 -7.71 6.70 -4.79
N CYS A 18 -6.56 6.10 -5.14
CA CYS A 18 -5.27 6.56 -4.65
C CYS A 18 -4.94 7.94 -5.21
N GLN A 19 -4.82 8.94 -4.34
CA GLN A 19 -4.41 10.30 -4.72
C GLN A 19 -2.89 10.46 -4.90
N GLN A 20 -2.13 9.36 -4.82
CA GLN A 20 -0.67 9.34 -4.95
C GLN A 20 0.05 10.25 -3.93
N CYS A 21 -0.59 10.57 -2.81
CA CYS A 21 -0.05 11.48 -1.79
C CYS A 21 0.81 10.76 -0.73
N GLY A 22 0.86 9.43 -0.73
CA GLY A 22 1.60 8.63 0.27
C GLY A 22 0.95 8.57 1.66
N ARG A 23 0.10 9.53 2.04
CA ARG A 23 -0.51 9.61 3.40
C ARG A 23 -1.26 8.35 3.86
N CYS A 24 -1.89 7.60 2.96
CA CYS A 24 -2.65 6.39 3.31
C CYS A 24 -1.82 5.10 3.29
N CYS A 25 -0.65 5.09 2.65
CA CYS A 25 0.16 3.87 2.45
C CYS A 25 1.58 3.95 3.05
N SER A 26 1.97 5.10 3.60
CA SER A 26 3.30 5.32 4.23
C SER A 26 3.33 5.02 5.73
N GLY A 27 2.19 4.68 6.32
CA GLY A 27 2.09 4.32 7.73
C GLY A 27 2.50 2.87 7.98
N THR A 28 3.09 2.61 9.14
CA THR A 28 3.38 1.24 9.63
C THR A 28 2.14 0.60 10.30
N GLY A 29 1.04 1.33 10.41
CA GLY A 29 -0.19 0.88 11.04
C GLY A 29 -1.07 0.12 10.05
N GLU A 30 -1.11 -1.20 10.22
CA GLU A 30 -2.05 -2.19 9.67
C GLU A 30 -2.41 -2.09 8.17
N GLY A 31 -2.05 -3.13 7.41
CA GLY A 31 -2.47 -3.33 6.01
C GLY A 31 -1.29 -3.60 5.07
N PHE A 32 -1.57 -4.24 3.94
CA PHE A 32 -0.57 -4.49 2.89
C PHE A 32 -0.97 -3.79 1.60
N VAL A 33 0.00 -3.18 0.93
CA VAL A 33 -0.14 -2.73 -0.45
C VAL A 33 0.64 -3.69 -1.32
N PHE A 34 -0.08 -4.56 -2.02
CA PHE A 34 0.53 -5.44 -3.01
C PHE A 34 0.91 -4.63 -4.25
N LEU A 35 2.13 -4.86 -4.73
CA LEU A 35 2.69 -4.17 -5.88
C LEU A 35 3.02 -5.18 -6.98
N TYR A 36 2.74 -4.82 -8.22
CA TYR A 36 3.28 -5.52 -9.39
C TYR A 36 4.72 -5.06 -9.68
N ASN A 37 5.49 -5.90 -10.37
CA ASN A 37 6.89 -5.60 -10.74
C ASN A 37 7.06 -4.28 -11.50
N ASN A 38 6.11 -3.92 -12.37
CA ASN A 38 6.14 -2.67 -13.13
C ASN A 38 5.89 -1.43 -12.24
N GLU A 39 5.15 -1.57 -11.14
CA GLU A 39 4.92 -0.50 -10.16
C GLU A 39 6.17 -0.26 -9.34
N LEU A 40 6.84 -1.34 -8.91
CA LEU A 40 8.13 -1.26 -8.23
C LEU A 40 9.19 -0.51 -9.05
N ILE A 41 9.26 -0.75 -10.36
CA ILE A 41 10.15 -0.01 -11.27
C ILE A 41 9.84 1.50 -11.28
N LYS A 42 8.55 1.87 -11.32
CA LYS A 42 8.12 3.27 -11.31
C LYS A 42 8.47 3.96 -9.99
N ILE A 43 8.27 3.26 -8.87
CA ILE A 43 8.60 3.75 -7.53
C ILE A 43 10.12 3.97 -7.40
N ALA A 44 10.92 2.98 -7.77
CA ALA A 44 12.38 3.08 -7.75
C ALA A 44 12.88 4.28 -8.60
N LYS A 45 12.32 4.45 -9.80
CA LYS A 45 12.61 5.60 -10.68
C LYS A 45 12.25 6.94 -10.01
N ARG A 46 11.10 7.02 -9.34
CA ARG A 46 10.66 8.25 -8.63
C ARG A 46 11.56 8.60 -7.45
N LEU A 47 12.09 7.58 -6.78
CA LEU A 47 13.02 7.71 -5.65
C LEU A 47 14.48 7.88 -6.07
N ARG A 48 14.79 7.70 -7.36
CA ARG A 48 16.15 7.76 -7.94
C ARG A 48 17.12 6.75 -7.33
N ILE A 49 16.61 5.55 -7.06
CA ILE A 49 17.39 4.39 -6.56
C ILE A 49 17.22 3.20 -7.49
N SER A 50 18.05 2.17 -7.33
CA SER A 50 17.87 0.92 -8.06
C SER A 50 16.62 0.17 -7.58
N VAL A 51 16.07 -0.70 -8.43
CA VAL A 51 14.96 -1.59 -8.04
C VAL A 51 15.38 -2.47 -6.87
N GLN A 52 16.61 -3.00 -6.92
CA GLN A 52 17.16 -3.83 -5.85
C GLN A 52 17.17 -3.08 -4.52
N GLU A 53 17.67 -1.84 -4.51
CA GLU A 53 17.68 -1.01 -3.30
C GLU A 53 16.27 -0.67 -2.81
N CYS A 54 15.32 -0.45 -3.73
CA CYS A 54 13.92 -0.21 -3.39
C CYS A 54 13.30 -1.41 -2.65
N VAL A 55 13.55 -2.63 -3.13
CA VAL A 55 13.09 -3.86 -2.47
C VAL A 55 13.68 -3.96 -1.08
N THR A 56 15.00 -3.84 -0.97
CA THR A 56 15.71 -3.98 0.31
C THR A 56 15.26 -2.97 1.37
N ARG A 57 14.87 -1.75 0.97
CA ARG A 57 14.54 -0.68 1.92
C ARG A 57 13.06 -0.55 2.25
N TYR A 58 12.16 -0.96 1.34
CA TYR A 58 10.75 -0.58 1.40
C TYR A 58 9.76 -1.71 1.15
N VAL A 59 10.20 -2.94 0.84
CA VAL A 59 9.30 -4.04 0.46
C VAL A 59 9.55 -5.26 1.34
N ASP A 60 8.48 -5.76 1.94
CA ASP A 60 8.46 -7.08 2.58
C ASP A 60 7.98 -8.13 1.59
N ILE A 61 8.72 -9.25 1.50
CA ILE A 61 8.29 -10.42 0.74
C ILE A 61 7.46 -11.31 1.67
N ILE A 62 6.14 -11.24 1.51
CA ILE A 62 5.21 -12.13 2.19
C ILE A 62 5.05 -13.42 1.38
N ASN A 63 5.32 -14.56 2.01
CA ASN A 63 5.05 -15.86 1.41
C ASN A 63 3.55 -15.99 1.15
N SER A 64 3.21 -16.48 -0.05
CA SER A 64 1.85 -16.63 -0.58
C SER A 64 1.06 -17.70 0.19
N GLU A 65 0.49 -17.35 1.35
CA GLU A 65 -0.60 -18.08 2.01
C GLU A 65 -1.88 -17.23 2.15
N TYR A 66 -2.05 -16.22 1.27
CA TYR A 66 -3.22 -15.33 1.25
C TYR A 66 -4.05 -15.52 -0.01
#